data_AF-G3PUH9-F1
#
_entry.id   AF-G3PUH9-F1
#
_cell.length_a   1.000
_cell.length_b   1.000
_cell.length_c   1.000
_cell.angle_alpha   90.00
_cell.angle_beta   90.00
_cell.angle_gamma   90.00
#
_symmetry.space_group_name_H-M   'P 1'
#
loop_
_entity.id
_entity.type
_entity.pdbx_description
1 polymer ?
#
loop_
_entity_poly.entity_id
_entity_poly.type
_entity_poly.pdbx_seq_one_letter_code
_entity_poly.pdbx_strand_id
1 'polypeptide(L)'
;PKDPLEDVETWSESVDKVLSCKAGQIAFREFLKSEYSEENILFWIACEEYKKIKTTPEMISSANRIYSEFVQTEAPRQINIDCGTRENITKNISQPSLTSFDSAQKLIYSLMARDCYPRFLKSHMYQGLLRRNDSSDQEDKTTTAKGKGENASALCPCGIFPQHLSCVGSLYFLKRNCVNPL
;
A
#
# COMPACT_ATOMS: atom_id res chain seq x y z
N PRO A 1 -24.43 7.47 10.57
CA PRO A 1 -23.10 6.95 10.15
C PRO A 1 -23.18 6.61 8.67
N LYS A 2 -22.39 7.28 7.83
CA LYS A 2 -22.34 6.97 6.39
C LYS A 2 -21.69 5.60 6.21
N ASP A 3 -22.19 4.79 5.29
CA ASP A 3 -21.67 3.44 5.08
C ASP A 3 -20.21 3.53 4.61
N PRO A 4 -19.26 2.76 5.19
CA PRO A 4 -17.86 2.74 4.74
C PRO A 4 -17.67 2.40 3.26
N LEU A 5 -18.68 1.82 2.60
CA LEU A 5 -18.67 1.40 1.20
C LEU A 5 -19.51 2.29 0.27
N GLU A 6 -20.29 3.24 0.79
CA GLU A 6 -21.18 4.12 -0.02
C GLU A 6 -20.44 4.88 -1.13
N ASP A 7 -19.13 5.12 -0.95
CA ASP A 7 -18.31 5.94 -1.84
C ASP A 7 -17.30 5.13 -2.69
N VAL A 8 -17.43 3.80 -2.81
CA VAL A 8 -16.49 2.95 -3.58
C VAL A 8 -16.37 3.40 -5.04
N GLU A 9 -17.44 3.94 -5.63
CA GLU A 9 -17.43 4.50 -6.99
C GLU A 9 -16.49 5.72 -7.11
N THR A 10 -16.47 6.58 -6.10
CA THR A 10 -15.64 7.79 -6.07
C THR A 10 -14.15 7.46 -6.02
N TRP A 11 -13.79 6.24 -5.61
CA TRP A 11 -12.40 5.79 -5.56
C TRP A 11 -11.75 5.73 -6.94
N SER A 12 -12.54 5.70 -8.02
CA SER A 12 -12.04 5.74 -9.40
C SER A 12 -11.65 7.16 -9.85
N GLU A 13 -12.11 8.20 -9.16
CA GLU A 13 -11.84 9.60 -9.51
C GLU A 13 -10.37 9.98 -9.27
N SER A 14 -9.81 9.57 -8.13
CA SER A 14 -8.40 9.81 -7.81
C SER A 14 -7.88 8.88 -6.72
N VAL A 15 -6.56 8.68 -6.70
CA VAL A 15 -5.89 7.96 -5.60
C VAL A 15 -6.12 8.64 -4.25
N ASP A 16 -6.34 9.97 -4.22
CA ASP A 16 -6.64 10.69 -2.98
C ASP A 16 -7.94 10.22 -2.34
N LYS A 17 -8.95 9.88 -3.14
CA LYS A 17 -10.22 9.34 -2.63
C LYS A 17 -10.00 8.02 -1.91
N VAL A 18 -9.20 7.13 -2.51
CA VAL A 18 -8.79 5.86 -1.91
C VAL A 18 -8.02 6.09 -0.60
N LEU A 19 -7.07 7.01 -0.62
CA LEU A 19 -6.18 7.27 0.51
C LEU A 19 -6.85 8.07 1.65
N SER A 20 -7.91 8.82 1.37
CA SER A 20 -8.62 9.65 2.34
C SER A 20 -9.55 8.86 3.29
N CYS A 21 -10.01 7.69 2.87
CA CYS A 21 -10.98 6.90 3.61
C CYS A 21 -10.39 5.57 4.09
N LYS A 22 -10.87 5.09 5.25
CA LYS A 22 -10.30 3.88 5.87
C LYS A 22 -10.57 2.62 5.04
N ALA A 23 -11.76 2.52 4.44
CA ALA A 23 -12.13 1.39 3.58
C ALA A 23 -11.24 1.34 2.32
N GLY A 24 -11.01 2.48 1.67
CA GLY A 24 -10.12 2.59 0.51
C GLY A 24 -8.69 2.20 0.84
N GLN A 25 -8.15 2.70 1.95
CA GLN A 25 -6.81 2.31 2.43
C GLN A 25 -6.71 0.80 2.66
N ILE A 26 -7.72 0.16 3.25
CA ILE A 26 -7.71 -1.29 3.50
C ILE A 26 -7.75 -2.06 2.17
N ALA A 27 -8.67 -1.71 1.28
CA ALA A 27 -8.80 -2.37 -0.01
C ALA A 27 -7.53 -2.24 -0.86
N PHE A 28 -6.96 -1.03 -0.92
CA PHE A 28 -5.74 -0.76 -1.67
C PHE A 28 -4.52 -1.44 -1.04
N ARG A 29 -4.44 -1.51 0.29
CA ARG A 29 -3.38 -2.26 0.97
C ARG A 29 -3.42 -3.75 0.64
N GLU A 30 -4.61 -4.38 0.68
CA GLU A 30 -4.72 -5.80 0.35
C GLU A 30 -4.35 -6.08 -1.11
N PHE A 31 -4.69 -5.16 -2.02
CA PHE A 31 -4.23 -5.21 -3.41
C PHE A 31 -2.69 -5.12 -3.51
N LEU A 32 -2.07 -4.10 -2.89
CA LEU A 32 -0.63 -3.93 -2.91
C LEU A 32 0.11 -5.12 -2.28
N LYS A 33 -0.47 -5.73 -1.24
CA LYS A 33 0.05 -6.94 -0.61
C LYS A 33 0.03 -8.15 -1.54
N SER A 34 -1.01 -8.29 -2.36
CA SER A 34 -1.06 -9.32 -3.41
C SER A 34 0.04 -9.15 -4.46
N GLU A 35 0.59 -7.95 -4.56
CA GLU A 35 1.65 -7.57 -5.50
C GLU A 35 3.00 -7.31 -4.81
N TYR A 36 3.13 -7.66 -3.53
CA TYR A 36 4.34 -7.49 -2.74
C TYR A 36 4.88 -6.05 -2.76
N SER A 37 3.98 -5.07 -2.63
CA SER A 37 4.28 -3.64 -2.67
C SER A 37 3.54 -2.85 -1.59
N GLU A 38 3.08 -3.52 -0.53
CA GLU A 38 2.28 -2.89 0.53
C GLU A 38 3.07 -1.92 1.41
N GLU A 39 4.40 -1.96 1.39
CA GLU A 39 5.25 -0.99 2.09
C GLU A 39 4.96 0.45 1.66
N ASN A 40 4.54 0.67 0.41
CA ASN A 40 4.28 1.99 -0.14
C ASN A 40 3.12 2.69 0.56
N ILE A 41 1.97 2.01 0.71
CA ILE A 41 0.82 2.58 1.41
C ILE A 41 1.07 2.66 2.93
N LEU A 42 1.77 1.68 3.50
CA LEU A 42 2.11 1.69 4.92
C LEU A 42 2.99 2.90 5.28
N PHE A 43 4.01 3.18 4.47
CA PHE A 43 4.84 4.35 4.63
C PHE A 43 4.03 5.65 4.47
N TRP A 44 3.17 5.72 3.45
CA TRP A 44 2.34 6.91 3.22
C TRP A 44 1.43 7.19 4.43
N ILE A 45 0.75 6.18 4.97
CA ILE A 45 -0.11 6.29 6.16
C ILE A 45 0.72 6.72 7.37
N ALA A 46 1.91 6.12 7.56
CA ALA A 46 2.78 6.47 8.67
C ALA A 46 3.23 7.94 8.61
N CYS A 47 3.48 8.48 7.42
CA CYS A 47 3.80 9.89 7.23
C CYS A 47 2.60 10.80 7.54
N GLU A 48 1.38 10.43 7.15
CA GLU A 48 0.18 11.21 7.48
C GLU A 48 -0.11 11.26 8.98
N GLU A 49 0.13 10.16 9.70
CA GLU A 49 0.04 10.17 11.17
C GLU A 49 1.18 10.97 11.80
N TYR A 50 2.39 10.86 11.26
CA TYR A 50 3.55 11.62 11.73
C TYR A 50 3.33 13.14 11.70
N LYS A 51 2.71 13.66 10.63
CA LYS A 51 2.40 15.09 10.50
C LYS A 51 1.41 15.62 11.54
N LYS A 52 0.62 14.75 12.18
CA LYS A 52 -0.37 15.12 13.20
C LYS A 52 0.23 15.23 14.60
N ILE A 53 1.48 14.79 14.79
CA ILE A 53 2.17 14.80 16.07
C ILE A 53 2.40 16.25 16.53
N LYS A 54 2.12 16.51 17.81
CA LYS A 54 2.24 17.85 18.41
C LYS A 54 3.42 17.99 19.37
N THR A 55 3.97 16.88 19.86
CA THR A 55 5.01 16.90 20.89
C THR A 55 6.35 16.45 20.32
N THR A 56 7.42 17.14 20.68
CA THR A 56 8.78 16.81 20.23
C THR A 56 9.22 15.39 20.59
N PRO A 57 8.98 14.87 21.82
CA PRO A 57 9.39 13.51 22.16
C PRO A 57 8.70 12.43 21.29
N GLU A 58 7.39 12.59 21.06
CA GLU A 58 6.63 11.69 20.20
C GLU A 58 7.08 11.78 18.74
N MET A 59 7.39 12.99 18.27
CA MET A 59 7.91 13.22 16.92
C MET A 59 9.23 12.49 16.72
N ILE A 60 10.18 12.63 17.66
CA ILE A 60 11.47 11.94 17.60
C ILE A 60 11.26 10.42 17.60
N SER A 61 10.43 9.89 18.50
CA SER A 61 10.15 8.46 18.58
C SER A 61 9.51 7.92 17.28
N SER A 62 8.50 8.61 16.76
CA SER A 62 7.80 8.22 15.54
C SER A 62 8.70 8.33 14.30
N ALA A 63 9.52 9.38 14.21
CA ALA A 63 10.50 9.54 13.13
C ALA A 63 11.49 8.37 13.10
N ASN A 64 12.06 7.99 14.24
CA ASN A 64 12.98 6.86 14.33
C ASN A 64 12.32 5.53 13.95
N ARG A 65 11.06 5.33 14.34
CA ARG A 65 10.27 4.16 13.92
C ARG A 65 10.08 4.11 12.41
N ILE A 66 9.63 5.22 11.80
CA ILE A 66 9.44 5.31 10.35
C ILE A 66 10.76 5.09 9.60
N TYR A 67 11.84 5.69 10.10
CA TYR A 67 13.16 5.54 9.52
C TYR A 67 13.63 4.08 9.52
N SER A 68 13.56 3.41 10.68
CA SER A 68 14.01 2.03 10.83
C SER A 68 13.14 1.01 10.08
N GLU A 69 11.84 1.29 9.92
CA GLU A 69 10.91 0.38 9.26
C GLU A 69 10.95 0.51 7.73
N PHE A 70 11.11 1.74 7.21
CA PHE A 70 10.93 2.04 5.78
C PHE A 70 12.15 2.64 5.08
N VAL A 71 13.01 3.41 5.75
CA VAL A 71 14.02 4.26 5.08
C VAL A 71 15.43 3.70 5.18
N GLN A 72 15.81 3.15 6.34
CA GLN A 72 17.18 2.68 6.56
C GLN A 72 17.60 1.62 5.53
N THR A 73 18.91 1.51 5.31
CA THR A 73 19.46 0.42 4.51
C THR A 73 19.08 -0.91 5.16
N GLU A 74 18.64 -1.89 4.38
CA GLU A 74 18.10 -3.18 4.87
C GLU A 74 16.89 -3.06 5.82
N ALA A 75 16.10 -1.99 5.73
CA ALA A 75 14.84 -1.91 6.46
C ALA A 75 13.89 -3.08 6.06
N PRO A 76 13.13 -3.65 7.01
CA PRO A 76 12.26 -4.79 6.73
C PRO A 76 11.17 -4.48 5.68
N ARG A 77 10.73 -3.21 5.60
CA ARG A 77 9.75 -2.72 4.63
C ARG A 77 10.34 -1.56 3.82
N GLN A 78 11.59 -1.71 3.39
CA GLN A 78 12.34 -0.66 2.73
C GLN A 78 11.61 -0.13 1.47
N ILE A 79 11.31 1.17 1.46
CA ILE A 79 10.70 1.84 0.30
C ILE A 79 11.72 2.14 -0.80
N ASN A 80 11.24 2.19 -2.05
CA ASN A 80 12.06 2.52 -3.20
C ASN A 80 12.12 4.04 -3.43
N ILE A 81 13.16 4.67 -2.88
CA ILE A 81 13.50 6.08 -3.07
C ILE A 81 14.96 6.21 -3.50
N ASP A 82 15.29 7.31 -4.17
CA ASP A 82 16.64 7.60 -4.63
C ASP A 82 17.62 7.83 -3.46
N CYS A 83 18.92 7.68 -3.74
CA CYS A 83 19.98 7.78 -2.74
C CYS A 83 19.99 9.16 -2.06
N GLY A 84 19.78 10.24 -2.82
CA GLY A 84 19.78 11.60 -2.30
C GLY A 84 18.66 11.83 -1.28
N THR A 85 17.45 11.39 -1.59
CA THR A 85 16.31 11.45 -0.67
C THR A 85 16.59 10.66 0.62
N ARG A 86 17.15 9.45 0.50
CA ARG A 86 17.48 8.60 1.65
C ARG A 86 18.56 9.22 2.54
N GLU A 87 19.63 9.74 1.95
CA GLU A 87 20.70 10.41 2.68
C GLU A 87 20.21 11.66 3.40
N ASN A 88 19.33 12.44 2.76
CA ASN A 88 18.76 13.63 3.37
C ASN A 88 17.94 13.28 4.63
N ILE A 89 17.12 12.22 4.57
CA ILE A 89 16.38 11.75 5.76
C ILE A 89 17.36 11.26 6.83
N THR A 90 18.38 10.48 6.44
CA THR A 90 19.38 9.91 7.34
C THR A 90 20.15 11.00 8.11
N LYS A 91 20.49 12.11 7.46
CA LYS A 91 21.20 13.24 8.09
C LYS A 91 20.31 13.98 9.10
N ASN A 92 19.03 14.12 8.80
CA ASN A 92 18.09 14.91 9.61
C ASN A 92 17.36 14.09 10.69
N ILE A 93 17.51 12.77 10.72
CA ILE A 93 16.78 11.92 11.66
C ILE A 93 17.14 12.15 13.14
N SER A 94 18.32 12.73 13.40
CA SER A 94 18.77 13.12 14.75
C SER A 94 17.99 14.30 15.32
N GLN A 95 17.48 15.19 14.45
CA GLN A 95 16.64 16.33 14.80
C GLN A 95 15.50 16.44 13.78
N PRO A 96 14.51 15.53 13.87
CA PRO A 96 13.46 15.46 12.87
C PRO A 96 12.49 16.64 13.01
N SER A 97 11.87 16.97 11.89
CA SER A 97 10.81 17.97 11.73
C SER A 97 9.56 17.31 11.15
N LEU A 98 8.40 17.98 11.21
CA LEU A 98 7.16 17.47 10.59
C LEU A 98 7.27 17.26 9.07
N THR A 99 8.25 17.91 8.42
CA THR A 99 8.50 17.81 6.97
C THR A 99 9.60 16.81 6.61
N SER A 100 10.17 16.09 7.58
CA SER A 100 11.33 15.21 7.37
C SER A 100 11.10 14.12 6.33
N PHE A 101 9.84 13.70 6.11
CA PHE A 101 9.49 12.65 5.16
C PHE A 101 8.77 13.17 3.90
N ASP A 102 8.54 14.48 3.75
CA ASP A 102 7.69 15.04 2.68
C ASP A 102 8.17 14.66 1.28
N SER A 103 9.48 14.74 1.03
CA SER A 103 10.06 14.39 -0.28
C SER A 103 9.87 12.91 -0.59
N ALA A 104 10.16 12.02 0.36
CA ALA A 104 9.96 10.59 0.18
C ALA A 104 8.47 10.25 0.03
N GLN A 105 7.59 10.86 0.82
CA GLN A 105 6.15 10.63 0.74
C GLN A 105 5.59 11.05 -0.62
N LYS A 106 6.05 12.17 -1.20
CA LYS A 106 5.66 12.60 -2.55
C LYS A 106 6.10 11.62 -3.63
N LEU A 107 7.29 11.04 -3.50
CA LEU A 107 7.79 10.02 -4.43
C LEU A 107 6.93 8.75 -4.37
N ILE A 108 6.66 8.26 -3.16
CA ILE A 108 5.84 7.06 -2.96
C ILE A 108 4.39 7.27 -3.37
N TYR A 109 3.82 8.45 -3.09
CA TYR A 109 2.51 8.82 -3.61
C TYR A 109 2.48 8.77 -5.14
N SER A 110 3.48 9.37 -5.80
CA SER A 110 3.57 9.40 -7.27
C SER A 110 3.74 7.99 -7.86
N LEU A 111 4.51 7.13 -7.19
CA LEU A 111 4.66 5.72 -7.56
C LEU A 111 3.31 5.00 -7.51
N MET A 112 2.61 5.09 -6.37
CA MET A 112 1.30 4.47 -6.19
C MET A 112 0.28 5.00 -7.20
N ALA A 113 0.23 6.31 -7.41
CA ALA A 113 -0.71 6.97 -8.32
C ALA A 113 -0.51 6.55 -9.79
N ARG A 114 0.76 6.39 -10.22
CA ARG A 114 1.09 6.12 -11.62
C ARG A 114 1.12 4.65 -11.98
N ASP A 115 1.49 3.78 -11.03
CA ASP A 115 1.67 2.35 -11.30
C ASP A 115 0.61 1.48 -10.63
N CYS A 116 0.46 1.59 -9.31
CA CYS A 116 -0.37 0.66 -8.55
C CYS A 116 -1.86 0.98 -8.68
N TYR A 117 -2.23 2.26 -8.61
CA TYR A 117 -3.62 2.71 -8.61
C TYR A 117 -4.39 2.36 -9.90
N PRO A 118 -3.85 2.57 -11.12
CA PRO A 118 -4.53 2.15 -12.34
C PRO A 118 -4.75 0.63 -12.42
N ARG A 119 -3.88 -0.16 -11.78
CA ARG A 119 -3.99 -1.62 -11.72
C ARG A 119 -4.98 -2.06 -10.65
N PHE A 120 -5.02 -1.38 -9.51
CA PHE A 120 -6.02 -1.56 -8.47
C PHE A 120 -7.44 -1.41 -9.02
N LEU A 121 -7.73 -0.34 -9.80
CA LEU A 121 -9.05 -0.12 -10.40
C LEU A 121 -9.45 -1.23 -11.39
N LYS A 122 -8.48 -1.89 -12.02
CA LYS A 122 -8.73 -3.02 -12.94
C LYS A 122 -8.75 -4.37 -12.23
N SER A 123 -8.38 -4.44 -10.96
CA SER A 123 -8.27 -5.67 -10.21
C SER A 123 -9.65 -6.26 -9.91
N HIS A 124 -9.72 -7.60 -9.82
CA HIS A 124 -10.91 -8.30 -9.39
C HIS A 124 -11.36 -7.88 -7.97
N MET A 125 -10.42 -7.39 -7.15
CA MET A 125 -10.70 -6.91 -5.79
C MET A 125 -11.59 -5.66 -5.82
N TYR A 126 -11.22 -4.64 -6.59
CA TYR A 126 -12.02 -3.42 -6.72
C TYR A 126 -13.32 -3.68 -7.49
N GLN A 127 -13.27 -4.44 -8.59
CA GLN A 127 -14.46 -4.81 -9.37
C GLN A 127 -15.47 -5.60 -8.53
N GLY A 128 -15.00 -6.47 -7.63
CA GLY A 128 -15.86 -7.18 -6.69
C GLY A 128 -16.46 -6.30 -5.59
N LEU A 129 -15.83 -5.17 -5.25
CA LEU A 129 -16.42 -4.19 -4.32
C LEU A 129 -17.54 -3.40 -5.00
N LEU A 130 -17.33 -2.94 -6.24
CA LEU A 130 -18.37 -2.25 -7.02
C LEU A 130 -19.63 -3.10 -7.17
N ARG A 131 -19.48 -4.37 -7.57
CA ARG A 131 -20.63 -5.29 -7.72
C ARG A 131 -21.40 -5.52 -6.43
N ARG A 132 -20.71 -5.53 -5.28
CA ARG A 132 -21.35 -5.68 -3.97
C ARG A 132 -22.15 -4.44 -3.59
N ASN A 133 -21.64 -3.25 -3.96
CA ASN A 133 -22.33 -1.98 -3.77
C ASN A 133 -23.60 -1.87 -4.64
N ASP A 134 -23.54 -2.35 -5.89
CA ASP A 134 -24.72 -2.40 -6.78
C ASP A 134 -25.81 -3.36 -6.30
N SER A 135 -25.43 -4.45 -5.62
CA SER A 135 -26.36 -5.43 -5.07
C SER A 135 -26.98 -5.04 -3.71
N SER A 136 -26.59 -3.90 -3.12
CA SER A 136 -27.20 -3.42 -1.85
C SER A 136 -28.62 -2.87 -2.01
N ASP A 137 -29.15 -2.76 -3.24
CA ASP A 137 -30.50 -2.25 -3.49
C ASP A 137 -31.60 -3.32 -3.60
N GLN A 138 -31.31 -4.62 -3.47
CA GLN A 138 -32.35 -5.67 -3.36
C GLN A 138 -31.91 -6.88 -2.52
N GLU A 139 -32.54 -7.09 -1.36
CA GLU A 139 -33.37 -8.29 -1.09
C GLU A 139 -33.93 -8.32 0.35
N ASP A 140 -35.24 -8.09 0.47
CA ASP A 140 -36.08 -8.84 1.40
C ASP A 140 -36.77 -9.94 0.58
N LYS A 141 -36.30 -11.20 0.71
CA LYS A 141 -37.13 -12.41 0.92
C LYS A 141 -36.28 -13.69 0.86
N THR A 142 -36.16 -14.28 2.04
CA THR A 142 -36.01 -15.71 2.29
C THR A 142 -36.74 -16.58 1.26
N THR A 143 -36.03 -17.46 0.55
CA THR A 143 -36.44 -18.88 0.44
C THR A 143 -35.32 -19.80 -0.08
N THR A 144 -34.84 -20.62 0.85
CA THR A 144 -34.19 -21.94 0.75
C THR A 144 -34.42 -22.76 -0.54
N ALA A 145 -33.34 -23.24 -1.16
CA ALA A 145 -33.24 -24.62 -1.66
C ALA A 145 -31.78 -25.10 -1.77
N LYS A 146 -31.60 -26.38 -1.45
CA LYS A 146 -30.39 -27.11 -1.09
C LYS A 146 -29.88 -27.94 -2.28
N GLY A 147 -28.58 -28.03 -2.51
CA GLY A 147 -27.99 -28.95 -3.50
C GLY A 147 -26.50 -29.19 -3.28
N LYS A 148 -26.15 -30.43 -2.96
CA LYS A 148 -24.81 -30.96 -2.60
C LYS A 148 -23.90 -31.12 -3.83
N GLY A 149 -22.58 -31.11 -3.61
CA GLY A 149 -21.59 -31.68 -4.53
C GLY A 149 -20.16 -31.54 -4.00
N GLU A 150 -19.59 -32.66 -3.54
CA GLU A 150 -18.24 -32.80 -2.99
C GLU A 150 -17.15 -32.83 -4.09
N ASN A 151 -15.95 -32.31 -3.81
CA ASN A 151 -14.67 -33.06 -3.74
C ASN A 151 -13.40 -32.32 -4.21
N ALA A 152 -12.33 -32.70 -3.51
CA ALA A 152 -10.92 -32.79 -3.91
C ALA A 152 -10.02 -31.54 -3.83
N SER A 153 -9.28 -31.50 -2.72
CA SER A 153 -7.81 -31.53 -2.68
C SER A 153 -7.04 -30.92 -3.85
N ALA A 154 -6.39 -29.78 -3.57
CA ALA A 154 -5.10 -29.44 -4.17
C ALA A 154 -4.28 -28.62 -3.18
N LEU A 155 -3.67 -29.30 -2.21
CA LEU A 155 -2.41 -28.83 -1.63
C LEU A 155 -1.35 -29.01 -2.73
N CYS A 156 -0.69 -27.92 -3.13
CA CYS A 156 0.54 -28.02 -3.92
C CYS A 156 1.74 -27.70 -2.99
N PRO A 157 2.67 -28.65 -2.77
CA PRO A 157 3.83 -28.51 -1.90
C PRO A 157 5.06 -27.99 -2.67
N CYS A 158 5.83 -27.10 -2.04
CA CYS A 158 7.19 -26.64 -2.43
C CYS A 158 7.39 -25.80 -3.71
N GLY A 159 7.82 -24.54 -3.50
CA GLY A 159 9.18 -24.12 -3.92
C GLY A 159 9.40 -23.44 -5.28
N ILE A 160 9.43 -22.10 -5.23
CA ILE A 160 10.26 -21.16 -6.04
C ILE A 160 9.85 -20.86 -7.52
N PHE A 161 9.72 -19.55 -7.76
CA PHE A 161 9.54 -18.76 -9.00
C PHE A 161 10.50 -19.15 -10.16
N PRO A 162 10.18 -18.88 -11.45
CA PRO A 162 10.32 -17.49 -11.92
C PRO A 162 9.42 -17.02 -13.09
N GLN A 163 9.27 -15.69 -13.15
CA GLN A 163 8.95 -14.82 -14.30
C GLN A 163 7.51 -14.79 -14.86
N HIS A 164 6.74 -13.79 -14.41
CA HIS A 164 5.95 -13.02 -15.37
C HIS A 164 6.14 -11.53 -15.11
N LEU A 165 6.91 -10.92 -16.01
CA LEU A 165 7.20 -9.50 -16.13
C LEU A 165 5.90 -8.72 -16.38
N SER A 166 5.53 -7.84 -15.46
CA SER A 166 4.80 -6.62 -15.83
C SER A 166 4.87 -5.47 -14.82
N CYS A 167 5.25 -5.70 -13.55
CA CYS A 167 5.32 -4.61 -12.56
C CYS A 167 6.64 -4.51 -11.78
N VAL A 168 7.59 -5.40 -12.05
CA VAL A 168 8.83 -5.55 -11.26
C VAL A 168 9.96 -4.63 -11.79
N GLY A 169 9.82 -4.09 -13.00
CA GLY A 169 10.90 -3.47 -13.78
C GLY A 169 11.52 -2.20 -13.19
N SER A 170 10.77 -1.37 -12.46
CA SER A 170 11.31 -0.11 -11.93
C SER A 170 11.70 -0.19 -10.45
N LEU A 171 11.12 -1.12 -9.68
CA LEU A 171 11.43 -1.27 -8.25
C LEU A 171 12.63 -2.19 -7.99
N TYR A 172 12.80 -3.25 -8.79
CA TYR A 172 13.88 -4.21 -8.59
C TYR A 172 15.17 -3.84 -9.32
N PHE A 173 15.14 -2.93 -10.30
CA PHE A 173 16.34 -2.49 -11.00
C PHE A 173 17.21 -1.56 -10.14
N LEU A 174 16.63 -0.86 -9.18
CA LEU A 174 17.37 0.00 -8.26
C LEU A 174 18.01 -0.77 -7.09
N LYS A 175 17.45 -1.92 -6.68
CA LYS A 175 17.97 -2.70 -5.56
C LYS A 175 19.21 -3.55 -5.90
N ARG A 176 19.64 -3.58 -7.16
CA ARG A 176 20.86 -4.30 -7.62
C ARG A 176 22.09 -3.44 -7.90
N ASN A 177 22.00 -2.10 -7.87
CA ASN A 177 23.12 -1.23 -8.24
C ASN A 177 23.81 -0.51 -7.06
N CYS A 178 23.47 -0.82 -5.80
CA CYS A 178 24.08 -0.16 -4.63
C CYS A 178 24.75 -1.11 -3.62
N VAL A 179 25.11 -2.35 -4.02
CA VAL A 179 25.94 -3.23 -3.17
C VAL A 179 27.01 -3.90 -4.02
N ASN A 180 28.21 -3.30 -3.99
CA ASN A 180 29.56 -3.82 -4.27
C ASN A 180 30.35 -2.99 -5.29
N PRO A 181 31.16 -2.01 -4.86
CA PRO A 181 32.39 -1.71 -5.56
C PRO A 181 33.41 -2.81 -5.23
N LEU A 182 33.79 -3.60 -6.24
CA LEU A 182 35.10 -4.24 -6.29
C LEU A 182 36.05 -3.34 -7.07
#